data_AF-A0A1V1PDD6-F1
#
_entry.id   AF-A0A1V1PDD6-F1
#
_cell.length_a   1.000
_cell.length_b   1.000
_cell.length_c   1.000
_cell.angle_alpha   90.00
_cell.angle_beta   90.00
_cell.angle_gamma   90.00
#
_symmetry.space_group_name_H-M   'P 1'
#
loop_
_entity.id
_entity.type
_entity.pdbx_description
1 polymer ?
#
loop_
_entity_poly.entity_id
_entity_poly.type
_entity_poly.pdbx_seq_one_letter_code
_entity_poly.pdbx_strand_id
1 'polypeptide(L)'
;MKNIGTQIRTLKKHVNNYANDLKVLTGHVIDGTNELIIPVLKNGEGEISSALDSAFAQLKSGLNFDMFAKHVASEHVNTLVESHAERFYRSLKSFTKIDLRGVVNEEGLEDFVAANVSNNVSLISDIPTEYFKKIEQITYNGITSGKRYDQIASEIASRYPSLESRAYRIAADQSQTITSQINVKRSTNVGIKQGYYRTSKDENVRPWHKELDGMLYFLEKGAYSQIKKNIFSLA
;
A
#
# COMPACT_ATOMS: atom_id res chain seq x y z
N MET A 1 -2.30 22.91 -19.94
CA MET A 1 -1.95 21.50 -20.27
C MET A 1 -0.65 20.98 -19.62
N LYS A 2 0.32 21.82 -19.19
CA LYS A 2 1.61 21.38 -18.58
C LYS A 2 1.57 20.74 -17.17
N ASN A 3 0.42 20.63 -16.51
CA ASN A 3 0.36 20.31 -15.06
C ASN A 3 0.13 18.80 -14.73
N ILE A 4 -0.53 18.04 -15.62
CA ILE A 4 -0.93 16.64 -15.33
C ILE A 4 0.26 15.68 -15.35
N GLY A 5 1.17 15.81 -16.33
CA GLY A 5 2.35 14.93 -16.42
C GLY A 5 3.27 15.04 -15.20
N THR A 6 3.39 16.24 -14.62
CA THR A 6 4.15 16.47 -13.38
C THR A 6 3.49 15.79 -12.19
N GLN A 7 2.15 15.85 -12.07
CA GLN A 7 1.41 15.18 -10.99
C GLN A 7 1.57 13.66 -11.03
N ILE A 8 1.46 13.05 -12.22
CA ILE A 8 1.64 11.61 -12.41
C ILE A 8 3.08 11.22 -12.08
N ARG A 9 4.08 12.01 -12.52
CA ARG A 9 5.49 11.74 -12.21
C ARG A 9 5.76 11.78 -10.71
N THR A 10 5.21 12.76 -9.99
CA THR A 10 5.43 12.85 -8.54
C THR A 10 4.73 11.72 -7.79
N LEU A 11 3.50 11.36 -8.15
CA LEU A 11 2.81 10.21 -7.56
C LEU A 11 3.59 8.92 -7.79
N LYS A 12 4.07 8.68 -9.03
CA LYS A 12 4.93 7.53 -9.34
C LYS A 12 6.19 7.49 -8.48
N LYS A 13 6.79 8.65 -8.19
CA LYS A 13 7.94 8.74 -7.27
C LYS A 13 7.56 8.29 -5.86
N HIS A 14 6.45 8.77 -5.31
CA HIS A 14 5.99 8.37 -3.98
C HIS A 14 5.65 6.88 -3.90
N VAL A 15 4.99 6.34 -4.93
CA VAL A 15 4.73 4.90 -5.06
C VAL A 15 6.02 4.10 -5.05
N ASN A 16 7.02 4.50 -5.85
CA ASN A 16 8.28 3.78 -5.93
C ASN A 16 9.08 3.84 -4.62
N ASN A 17 9.13 4.98 -3.95
CA ASN A 17 9.79 5.11 -2.66
C ASN A 17 9.16 4.16 -1.64
N TYR A 18 7.84 4.23 -1.49
CA TYR A 18 7.13 3.37 -0.55
C TYR A 18 7.25 1.89 -0.90
N ALA A 19 7.19 1.55 -2.19
CA ALA A 19 7.40 0.18 -2.64
C ALA A 19 8.82 -0.33 -2.33
N ASN A 20 9.84 0.54 -2.38
CA ASN A 20 11.20 0.18 -1.99
C ASN A 20 11.30 -0.06 -0.48
N ASP A 21 10.66 0.76 0.34
CA ASP A 21 10.64 0.56 1.79
C ASP A 21 9.96 -0.78 2.12
N LEU A 22 8.80 -1.05 1.53
CA LEU A 22 8.14 -2.34 1.73
C LEU A 22 8.93 -3.52 1.13
N LYS A 23 9.76 -3.29 0.12
CA LYS A 23 10.66 -4.32 -0.38
C LYS A 23 11.72 -4.70 0.65
N VAL A 24 12.27 -3.73 1.39
CA VAL A 24 13.20 -3.99 2.51
C VAL A 24 12.54 -4.88 3.55
N LEU A 25 11.29 -4.59 3.91
CA LEU A 25 10.50 -5.44 4.80
C LEU A 25 10.39 -6.87 4.27
N THR A 26 10.00 -7.04 3.01
CA THR A 26 9.87 -8.39 2.42
C THR A 26 11.20 -9.13 2.35
N GLY A 27 12.32 -8.42 2.15
CA GLY A 27 13.67 -8.98 2.23
C GLY A 27 13.95 -9.56 3.61
N HIS A 28 13.77 -8.77 4.68
CA HIS A 28 13.98 -9.25 6.05
C HIS A 28 13.08 -10.46 6.41
N VAL A 29 11.85 -10.48 5.92
CA VAL A 29 10.92 -11.62 6.11
C VAL A 29 11.45 -12.89 5.42
N ILE A 30 11.96 -12.75 4.20
CA ILE A 30 12.52 -13.86 3.42
C ILE A 30 13.82 -14.36 4.07
N ASP A 31 14.72 -13.44 4.44
CA ASP A 31 16.00 -13.75 5.07
C ASP A 31 15.79 -14.48 6.40
N GLY A 32 14.92 -13.95 7.28
CA GLY A 32 14.58 -14.62 8.53
C GLY A 32 13.96 -16.01 8.32
N THR A 33 13.18 -16.21 7.25
CA THR A 33 12.67 -17.55 6.90
C THR A 33 13.80 -18.50 6.53
N ASN A 34 14.74 -18.05 5.70
CA ASN A 34 15.88 -18.83 5.25
C ASN A 34 16.86 -19.15 6.39
N GLU A 35 17.01 -18.24 7.36
CA GLU A 35 17.92 -18.38 8.50
C GLU A 35 17.34 -19.23 9.63
N LEU A 36 16.03 -19.17 9.87
CA LEU A 36 15.40 -19.83 11.02
C LEU A 36 14.64 -21.11 10.67
N ILE A 37 13.92 -21.14 9.54
CA ILE A 37 13.03 -22.28 9.22
C ILE A 37 13.76 -23.35 8.41
N ILE A 38 14.47 -22.95 7.35
CA ILE A 38 15.10 -23.90 6.43
C ILE A 38 16.15 -24.80 7.11
N PRO A 39 17.00 -24.32 8.04
CA PRO A 39 17.96 -25.17 8.73
C PRO A 39 17.30 -26.23 9.61
N VAL A 40 16.19 -25.88 10.26
CA VAL A 40 15.40 -26.82 11.08
C VAL A 40 14.82 -27.94 10.19
N LEU A 41 14.35 -27.60 8.99
CA LEU A 41 13.87 -28.59 8.03
C LEU A 41 14.98 -29.50 7.50
N LYS A 42 16.18 -28.97 7.31
CA LYS A 42 17.32 -29.72 6.76
C LYS A 42 17.97 -30.66 7.77
N ASN A 43 18.15 -30.18 9.01
CA ASN A 43 18.95 -30.84 10.04
C ASN A 43 18.12 -31.48 11.15
N GLY A 44 16.79 -31.41 11.06
CA GLY A 44 15.90 -31.91 12.10
C GLY A 44 15.98 -33.43 12.23
N GLU A 45 16.63 -33.91 13.28
CA GLU A 45 16.55 -35.29 13.78
C GLU A 45 15.76 -35.27 15.11
N GLY A 46 14.78 -36.17 15.27
CA GLY A 46 13.96 -36.23 16.48
C GLY A 46 12.70 -35.34 16.47
N GLU A 47 12.50 -34.51 17.51
CA GLU A 47 11.31 -33.66 17.69
C GLU A 47 11.29 -32.41 16.79
N ILE A 48 11.15 -32.60 15.49
CA ILE A 48 11.12 -31.51 14.49
C ILE A 48 10.02 -30.48 14.78
N SER A 49 8.87 -30.91 15.32
CA SER A 49 7.74 -30.02 15.61
C SER A 49 8.09 -28.95 16.64
N SER A 50 8.72 -29.31 17.76
CA SER A 50 9.05 -28.35 18.82
C SER A 50 10.14 -27.36 18.39
N ALA A 51 11.09 -27.82 17.58
CA ALA A 51 12.09 -26.96 16.96
C ALA A 51 11.46 -25.96 15.97
N LEU A 52 10.49 -26.39 15.16
CA LEU A 52 9.76 -25.52 14.24
C LEU A 52 8.88 -24.51 14.96
N ASP A 53 8.16 -24.91 16.01
CA ASP A 53 7.38 -24.00 16.84
C ASP A 53 8.26 -22.90 17.42
N SER A 54 9.45 -23.27 17.91
CA SER A 54 10.44 -22.32 18.42
C SER A 54 10.98 -21.39 17.34
N ALA A 55 11.27 -21.92 16.15
CA ALA A 55 11.77 -21.14 15.02
C ALA A 55 10.71 -20.16 14.48
N PHE A 56 9.44 -20.58 14.38
CA PHE A 56 8.34 -19.69 14.00
C PHE A 56 8.07 -18.64 15.07
N ALA A 57 8.16 -18.98 16.35
CA ALA A 57 8.05 -18.00 17.43
C ALA A 57 9.16 -16.95 17.33
N GLN A 58 10.41 -17.37 17.14
CA GLN A 58 11.56 -16.48 16.95
C GLN A 58 11.41 -15.61 15.69
N LEU A 59 10.95 -16.17 14.58
CA LEU A 59 10.71 -15.43 13.35
C LEU A 59 9.63 -14.34 13.53
N LYS A 60 8.57 -14.66 14.27
CA LYS A 60 7.47 -13.73 14.59
C LYS A 60 7.92 -12.64 15.58
N SER A 61 8.81 -12.95 16.54
CA SER A 61 9.23 -12.02 17.59
C SER A 61 10.51 -11.22 17.26
N GLY A 62 11.41 -11.79 16.47
CA GLY A 62 12.75 -11.25 16.19
C GLY A 62 12.74 -10.03 15.27
N LEU A 63 11.60 -9.77 14.63
CA LEU A 63 11.43 -8.66 13.70
C LEU A 63 10.46 -7.66 14.33
N ASN A 64 10.97 -6.47 14.69
CA ASN A 64 10.16 -5.37 15.23
C ASN A 64 9.37 -4.68 14.10
N PHE A 65 8.50 -5.45 13.44
CA PHE A 65 7.72 -5.02 12.29
C PHE A 65 6.82 -3.84 12.62
N ASP A 66 6.33 -3.75 13.87
CA ASP A 66 5.46 -2.66 14.28
C ASP A 66 6.18 -1.31 14.28
N MET A 67 7.44 -1.25 14.72
CA MET A 67 8.22 -0.02 14.66
C MET A 67 8.54 0.37 13.22
N PHE A 68 8.92 -0.61 12.41
CA PHE A 68 9.15 -0.41 10.97
C PHE A 68 7.88 0.11 10.27
N ALA A 69 6.74 -0.57 10.47
CA ALA A 69 5.46 -0.22 9.90
C ALA A 69 5.04 1.20 10.30
N LYS A 70 5.16 1.55 11.58
CA LYS A 70 4.90 2.91 12.09
C LYS A 70 5.78 3.95 11.41
N HIS A 71 7.07 3.70 11.31
CA HIS A 71 8.01 4.64 10.70
C HIS A 71 7.68 4.87 9.22
N VAL A 72 7.64 3.79 8.43
CA VAL A 72 7.42 3.88 6.98
C VAL A 72 6.02 4.43 6.66
N ALA A 73 4.99 4.00 7.37
CA ALA A 73 3.64 4.54 7.17
C ALA A 73 3.58 6.04 7.48
N SER A 74 4.19 6.48 8.59
CA SER A 74 4.21 7.89 8.98
C SER A 74 4.97 8.74 7.97
N GLU A 75 6.18 8.31 7.59
CA GLU A 75 7.00 9.01 6.59
C GLU A 75 6.25 9.12 5.25
N HIS A 76 5.66 8.01 4.78
CA HIS A 76 4.97 7.97 3.50
C HIS A 76 3.76 8.93 3.46
N VAL A 77 2.89 8.86 4.48
CA VAL A 77 1.69 9.70 4.56
C VAL A 77 2.09 11.18 4.66
N ASN A 78 3.04 11.53 5.53
CA ASN A 78 3.47 12.92 5.70
C ASN A 78 4.09 13.48 4.41
N THR A 79 4.95 12.70 3.76
CA THR A 79 5.59 13.09 2.49
C THR A 79 4.55 13.35 1.39
N LEU A 80 3.50 12.52 1.32
CA LEU A 80 2.38 12.75 0.41
C LEU A 80 1.63 14.03 0.75
N VAL A 81 1.26 14.22 2.02
CA VAL A 81 0.50 15.38 2.49
C VAL A 81 1.21 16.68 2.14
N GLU A 82 2.49 16.78 2.46
CA GLU A 82 3.34 17.95 2.22
C GLU A 82 3.54 18.20 0.72
N SER A 83 3.95 17.17 -0.02
CA SER A 83 4.23 17.29 -1.45
C SER A 83 2.98 17.69 -2.24
N HIS A 84 1.81 17.19 -1.84
CA HIS A 84 0.54 17.54 -2.46
C HIS A 84 0.01 18.90 -1.99
N ALA A 85 0.37 19.38 -0.80
CA ALA A 85 -0.02 20.71 -0.30
C ALA A 85 0.53 21.79 -1.22
N GLU A 86 1.84 21.74 -1.44
CA GLU A 86 2.54 22.71 -2.28
C GLU A 86 2.00 22.77 -3.69
N ARG A 87 1.60 21.62 -4.24
CA ARG A 87 0.96 21.55 -5.56
C ARG A 87 -0.43 22.16 -5.56
N PHE A 88 -1.23 21.85 -4.54
CA PHE A 88 -2.59 22.38 -4.40
C PHE A 88 -2.58 23.91 -4.33
N TYR A 89 -1.75 24.49 -3.45
CA TYR A 89 -1.64 25.94 -3.31
C TYR A 89 -1.09 26.62 -4.57
N ARG A 90 -0.12 26.02 -5.26
CA ARG A 90 0.34 26.52 -6.58
C ARG A 90 -0.79 26.51 -7.60
N SER A 91 -1.62 25.47 -7.62
CA SER A 91 -2.78 25.39 -8.51
C SER A 91 -3.80 26.47 -8.19
N LEU A 92 -4.16 26.65 -6.91
CA LEU A 92 -5.08 27.70 -6.46
C LEU A 92 -4.56 29.10 -6.79
N LYS A 93 -3.27 29.38 -6.53
CA LYS A 93 -2.65 30.66 -6.87
C LYS A 93 -2.66 30.92 -8.38
N SER A 94 -2.43 29.89 -9.19
CA SER A 94 -2.46 30.05 -10.65
C SER A 94 -3.86 30.44 -11.16
N PHE A 95 -4.91 29.94 -10.50
CA PHE A 95 -6.30 30.18 -10.83
C PHE A 95 -6.82 31.52 -10.27
N THR A 96 -6.67 31.74 -8.96
CA THR A 96 -7.19 32.91 -8.24
C THR A 96 -6.27 34.13 -8.31
N LYS A 97 -5.01 33.95 -8.73
CA LYS A 97 -3.91 34.94 -8.63
C LYS A 97 -3.56 35.37 -7.21
N ILE A 98 -4.14 34.73 -6.19
CA ILE A 98 -3.94 35.04 -4.76
C ILE A 98 -3.29 33.82 -4.08
N ASP A 99 -2.37 34.08 -3.14
CA ASP A 99 -1.79 33.01 -2.33
C ASP A 99 -2.69 32.74 -1.12
N LEU A 100 -3.40 31.61 -1.15
CA LEU A 100 -4.39 31.26 -0.13
C LEU A 100 -3.79 30.46 1.04
N ARG A 101 -2.48 30.19 1.06
CA ARG A 101 -1.83 29.38 2.11
C ARG A 101 -2.09 29.86 3.53
N GLY A 102 -2.14 31.17 3.75
CA GLY A 102 -2.38 31.75 5.08
C GLY A 102 -3.85 31.96 5.43
N VAL A 103 -4.78 31.59 4.55
CA VAL A 103 -6.22 31.84 4.68
C VAL A 103 -7.02 30.53 4.76
N VAL A 104 -6.52 29.46 4.14
CA VAL A 104 -7.19 28.16 4.14
C VAL A 104 -6.94 27.45 5.47
N ASN A 105 -8.02 27.13 6.18
CA ASN A 105 -7.97 26.23 7.32
C ASN A 105 -7.97 24.78 6.83
N GLU A 106 -6.92 24.01 7.13
CA GLU A 106 -6.84 22.57 6.81
C GLU A 106 -7.56 21.73 7.88
N GLU A 107 -8.82 22.08 8.19
CA GLU A 107 -9.61 21.44 9.24
C GLU A 107 -9.68 19.91 9.07
N GLY A 108 -9.43 19.20 10.16
CA GLY A 108 -9.43 17.74 10.23
C GLY A 108 -8.31 17.06 9.45
N LEU A 109 -7.31 17.77 8.93
CA LEU A 109 -6.20 17.14 8.23
C LEU A 109 -5.35 16.28 9.18
N GLU A 110 -5.15 16.70 10.42
CA GLU A 110 -4.41 15.92 11.43
C GLU A 110 -5.07 14.56 11.68
N ASP A 111 -6.38 14.53 11.90
CA ASP A 111 -7.14 13.28 12.06
C ASP A 111 -7.06 12.41 10.81
N PHE A 112 -7.08 13.03 9.62
CA PHE A 112 -6.92 12.33 8.35
C PHE A 112 -5.54 11.67 8.24
N VAL A 113 -4.48 12.38 8.62
CA VAL A 113 -3.12 11.85 8.64
C VAL A 113 -3.02 10.70 9.62
N ALA A 114 -3.47 10.90 10.86
CA ALA A 114 -3.44 9.86 11.91
C ALA A 114 -4.18 8.59 11.48
N ALA A 115 -5.38 8.73 10.90
CA ALA A 115 -6.17 7.60 10.40
C ALA A 115 -5.46 6.84 9.27
N ASN A 116 -4.88 7.56 8.30
CA ASN A 116 -4.17 6.93 7.19
C ASN A 116 -2.87 6.27 7.63
N VAL A 117 -2.14 6.87 8.57
CA VAL A 117 -0.96 6.24 9.19
C VAL A 117 -1.38 4.95 9.88
N SER A 118 -2.42 4.98 10.72
CA SER A 118 -2.90 3.78 11.41
C SER A 118 -3.34 2.67 10.45
N ASN A 119 -4.07 3.02 9.38
CA ASN A 119 -4.46 2.07 8.34
C ASN A 119 -3.24 1.46 7.65
N ASN A 120 -2.25 2.27 7.28
CA ASN A 120 -1.04 1.79 6.62
C ASN A 120 -0.19 0.92 7.55
N VAL A 121 -0.11 1.26 8.84
CA VAL A 121 0.55 0.40 9.84
C VAL A 121 -0.07 -0.99 9.84
N SER A 122 -1.41 -1.08 9.90
CA SER A 122 -2.11 -2.37 9.85
C SER A 122 -1.79 -3.14 8.56
N LEU A 123 -1.92 -2.49 7.40
CA LEU A 123 -1.66 -3.12 6.11
C LEU A 123 -0.22 -3.64 5.98
N ILE A 124 0.76 -2.89 6.50
CA ILE A 124 2.16 -3.29 6.50
C ILE A 124 2.38 -4.48 7.44
N SER A 125 1.83 -4.43 8.66
CA SER A 125 1.95 -5.53 9.64
C SER A 125 1.26 -6.82 9.16
N ASP A 126 0.24 -6.73 8.33
CA ASP A 126 -0.43 -7.89 7.74
C ASP A 126 0.42 -8.60 6.67
N ILE A 127 1.37 -7.92 6.04
CA ILE A 127 2.29 -8.50 5.03
C ILE A 127 3.05 -9.71 5.61
N PRO A 128 3.89 -9.56 6.66
CA PRO A 128 4.60 -10.68 7.26
C PRO A 128 3.64 -11.67 7.91
N THR A 129 2.58 -11.20 8.58
CA THR A 129 1.64 -12.05 9.31
C THR A 129 0.97 -13.10 8.42
N GLU A 130 0.43 -12.70 7.28
CA GLU A 130 -0.17 -13.65 6.33
C GLU A 130 0.87 -14.57 5.69
N TYR A 131 2.07 -14.06 5.45
CA TYR A 131 3.14 -14.86 4.87
C TYR A 131 3.59 -15.95 5.83
N PHE A 132 3.82 -15.63 7.10
CA PHE A 132 4.17 -16.59 8.15
C PHE A 132 3.11 -17.67 8.30
N LYS A 133 1.82 -17.29 8.32
CA LYS A 133 0.73 -18.26 8.35
C LYS A 133 0.78 -19.24 7.17
N LYS A 134 1.09 -18.76 5.97
CA LYS A 134 1.20 -19.60 4.76
C LYS A 134 2.40 -20.53 4.82
N ILE A 135 3.58 -20.05 5.20
CA ILE A 135 4.78 -20.89 5.27
C ILE A 135 4.69 -21.92 6.41
N GLU A 136 4.06 -21.57 7.53
CA GLU A 136 3.76 -22.49 8.63
C GLU A 136 2.85 -23.63 8.14
N GLN A 137 1.78 -23.29 7.41
CA GLN A 137 0.90 -24.29 6.79
C GLN A 137 1.63 -25.17 5.77
N ILE A 138 2.44 -24.58 4.88
CA ILE A 138 3.26 -25.33 3.90
C ILE A 138 4.20 -26.29 4.62
N THR A 139 4.82 -25.82 5.70
CA THR A 139 5.81 -26.58 6.46
C THR A 139 5.17 -27.78 7.14
N TYR A 140 4.12 -27.57 7.93
CA TYR A 140 3.45 -28.65 8.65
C TYR A 140 2.80 -29.65 7.70
N ASN A 141 2.09 -29.17 6.67
CA ASN A 141 1.50 -30.07 5.67
C ASN A 141 2.57 -30.89 4.94
N GLY A 142 3.72 -30.27 4.62
CA GLY A 142 4.84 -30.95 3.98
C GLY A 142 5.37 -32.09 4.85
N ILE A 143 5.56 -31.84 6.15
CA ILE A 143 6.03 -32.83 7.11
C ILE A 143 5.02 -33.98 7.26
N THR A 144 3.75 -33.67 7.51
CA THR A 144 2.70 -34.69 7.66
C THR A 144 2.52 -35.53 6.39
N SER A 145 2.75 -34.94 5.21
CA SER A 145 2.68 -35.64 3.92
C SER A 145 3.96 -36.38 3.55
N GLY A 146 5.01 -36.33 4.38
CA GLY A 146 6.29 -36.99 4.12
C GLY A 146 7.10 -36.37 2.97
N LYS A 147 6.91 -35.08 2.65
CA LYS A 147 7.71 -34.37 1.64
C LYS A 147 9.16 -34.26 2.09
N ARG A 148 10.08 -34.32 1.13
CA ARG A 148 11.51 -34.03 1.40
C ARG A 148 11.69 -32.55 1.74
N TYR A 149 12.67 -32.24 2.58
CA TYR A 149 12.91 -30.88 3.06
C TYR A 149 13.12 -29.86 1.91
N ASP A 150 13.78 -30.28 0.82
CA ASP A 150 14.05 -29.44 -0.34
C ASP A 150 12.78 -29.11 -1.13
N GLN A 151 11.80 -30.03 -1.15
CA GLN A 151 10.48 -29.77 -1.73
C GLN A 151 9.70 -28.76 -0.89
N ILE A 152 9.75 -28.88 0.45
CA ILE A 152 9.10 -27.93 1.36
C ILE A 152 9.75 -26.55 1.21
N ALA A 153 11.09 -26.48 1.20
CA ALA A 153 11.84 -25.25 0.99
C ALA A 153 11.52 -24.59 -0.36
N SER A 154 11.42 -25.38 -1.44
CA SER A 154 11.02 -24.88 -2.75
C SER A 154 9.59 -24.32 -2.76
N GLU A 155 8.66 -24.99 -2.07
CA GLU A 155 7.27 -24.52 -1.94
C GLU A 155 7.18 -23.22 -1.14
N ILE A 156 7.98 -23.05 -0.08
CA ILE A 156 8.14 -21.79 0.65
C ILE A 156 8.67 -20.70 -0.28
N ALA A 157 9.76 -20.96 -1.00
CA ALA A 157 10.38 -20.01 -1.92
C ALA A 157 9.45 -19.55 -3.04
N SER A 158 8.54 -20.42 -3.49
CA SER A 158 7.50 -20.08 -4.48
C SER A 158 6.55 -18.96 -4.01
N ARG A 159 6.52 -18.65 -2.69
CA ARG A 159 5.69 -17.57 -2.13
C ARG A 159 6.37 -16.21 -2.14
N TYR A 160 7.69 -16.13 -2.34
CA TYR A 160 8.42 -14.85 -2.31
C TYR A 160 7.88 -13.84 -3.34
N PRO A 161 7.60 -14.22 -4.61
CA PRO A 161 7.06 -13.27 -5.58
C PRO A 161 5.67 -12.74 -5.19
N SER A 162 4.86 -13.58 -4.51
CA SER A 162 3.51 -13.18 -4.07
C SER A 162 3.56 -12.18 -2.91
N LEU A 163 4.57 -12.32 -2.05
CA LEU A 163 4.88 -11.41 -0.95
C LEU A 163 5.29 -10.03 -1.49
N GLU A 164 6.28 -9.99 -2.39
CA GLU A 164 6.73 -8.75 -3.05
C GLU A 164 5.59 -8.08 -3.84
N SER A 165 4.80 -8.87 -4.57
CA SER A 165 3.66 -8.35 -5.34
C SER A 165 2.60 -7.72 -4.43
N ARG A 166 2.40 -8.28 -3.22
CA ARG A 166 1.47 -7.70 -2.25
C ARG A 166 2.00 -6.36 -1.71
N ALA A 167 3.26 -6.31 -1.33
CA ALA A 167 3.92 -5.08 -0.89
C ALA A 167 3.79 -3.96 -1.95
N TYR A 168 4.08 -4.26 -3.21
CA TYR A 168 3.92 -3.31 -4.30
C TYR A 168 2.47 -2.84 -4.49
N ARG A 169 1.49 -3.76 -4.43
CA ARG A 169 0.07 -3.40 -4.54
C ARG A 169 -0.36 -2.46 -3.43
N ILE A 170 0.05 -2.71 -2.19
CA ILE A 170 -0.23 -1.83 -1.05
C ILE A 170 0.37 -0.44 -1.30
N ALA A 171 1.64 -0.37 -1.71
CA ALA A 171 2.29 0.91 -1.97
C ALA A 171 1.56 1.72 -3.07
N ALA A 172 1.22 1.06 -4.18
CA ALA A 172 0.54 1.70 -5.30
C ALA A 172 -0.88 2.15 -4.94
N ASP A 173 -1.65 1.31 -4.25
CA ASP A 173 -3.04 1.56 -3.88
C ASP A 173 -3.14 2.69 -2.83
N GLN A 174 -2.36 2.60 -1.76
CA GLN A 174 -2.42 3.57 -0.67
C GLN A 174 -1.91 4.94 -1.13
N SER A 175 -0.86 5.01 -1.95
CA SER A 175 -0.40 6.27 -2.54
C SER A 175 -1.51 6.96 -3.35
N GLN A 176 -2.20 6.19 -4.20
CA GLN A 176 -3.28 6.73 -5.04
C GLN A 176 -4.48 7.18 -4.21
N THR A 177 -4.88 6.36 -3.25
CA THR A 177 -6.02 6.61 -2.37
C THR A 177 -5.79 7.85 -1.51
N ILE A 178 -4.66 7.93 -0.81
CA ILE A 178 -4.31 9.07 0.05
C ILE A 178 -4.22 10.36 -0.78
N THR A 179 -3.53 10.33 -1.93
CA THR A 179 -3.46 11.49 -2.82
C THR A 179 -4.84 11.97 -3.25
N SER A 180 -5.74 11.05 -3.63
CA SER A 180 -7.09 11.41 -4.04
C SER A 180 -7.88 12.05 -2.90
N GLN A 181 -7.88 11.41 -1.72
CA GLN A 181 -8.60 11.88 -0.55
C GLN A 181 -8.10 13.24 -0.05
N ILE A 182 -6.78 13.46 -0.01
CA ILE A 182 -6.20 14.76 0.38
C ILE A 182 -6.62 15.87 -0.59
N ASN A 183 -6.58 15.60 -1.90
CA ASN A 183 -7.00 16.59 -2.90
C ASN A 183 -8.49 16.95 -2.74
N VAL A 184 -9.35 15.95 -2.49
CA VAL A 184 -10.77 16.17 -2.20
C VAL A 184 -10.93 17.01 -0.95
N LYS A 185 -10.30 16.61 0.17
CA LYS A 185 -10.41 17.30 1.45
C LYS A 185 -10.00 18.76 1.35
N ARG A 186 -8.83 19.05 0.75
CA ARG A 186 -8.37 20.42 0.52
C ARG A 186 -9.30 21.23 -0.39
N SER A 187 -9.82 20.61 -1.45
CA SER A 187 -10.76 21.26 -2.36
C SER A 187 -12.06 21.64 -1.64
N THR A 188 -12.59 20.75 -0.81
CA THR A 188 -13.79 21.00 -0.01
C THR A 188 -13.55 22.11 1.03
N ASN A 189 -12.38 22.13 1.68
CA ASN A 189 -12.03 23.17 2.66
C ASN A 189 -11.98 24.58 2.05
N VAL A 190 -11.71 24.70 0.74
CA VAL A 190 -11.76 25.99 0.01
C VAL A 190 -13.10 26.23 -0.70
N GLY A 191 -14.12 25.42 -0.42
CA GLY A 191 -15.47 25.57 -0.95
C GLY A 191 -15.69 25.04 -2.37
N ILE A 192 -14.73 24.32 -2.96
CA ILE A 192 -14.91 23.65 -4.25
C ILE A 192 -15.83 22.45 -4.05
N LYS A 193 -16.95 22.40 -4.79
CA LYS A 193 -17.96 21.33 -4.68
C LYS A 193 -17.87 20.29 -5.81
N GLN A 194 -17.29 20.67 -6.94
CA GLN A 194 -17.31 19.89 -8.16
C GLN A 194 -15.93 19.81 -8.80
N GLY A 195 -15.65 18.68 -9.42
CA GLY A 195 -14.42 18.46 -10.17
C GLY A 195 -14.70 17.70 -11.47
N TYR A 196 -13.74 17.76 -12.38
CA TYR A 196 -13.74 16.91 -13.57
C TYR A 196 -12.90 15.67 -13.32
N TYR A 197 -13.43 14.49 -13.65
CA TYR A 197 -12.67 13.26 -13.57
C TYR A 197 -11.60 13.27 -14.66
N ARG A 198 -10.38 12.86 -14.30
CA ARG A 198 -9.25 12.78 -15.22
C ARG A 198 -8.51 11.47 -15.03
N THR A 199 -8.22 10.79 -16.12
CA THR A 199 -7.36 9.61 -16.13
C THR A 199 -5.94 9.94 -16.60
N SER A 200 -5.00 9.03 -16.36
CA SER A 200 -3.62 9.10 -16.88
C SER A 200 -3.54 9.01 -18.41
N LYS A 201 -4.63 8.56 -19.06
CA LYS A 201 -4.73 8.30 -20.52
C LYS A 201 -3.70 7.28 -21.03
N ASP A 202 -3.26 6.40 -20.13
CA ASP A 202 -2.34 5.31 -20.43
C ASP A 202 -3.06 4.07 -21.00
N GLU A 203 -2.31 3.15 -21.58
CA GLU A 203 -2.81 1.88 -22.12
C GLU A 203 -3.50 1.03 -21.04
N ASN A 204 -3.00 1.10 -19.81
CA ASN A 204 -3.48 0.35 -18.65
C ASN A 204 -4.79 0.89 -18.05
N VAL A 205 -5.34 1.98 -18.60
CA VAL A 205 -6.61 2.55 -18.12
C VAL A 205 -7.76 1.64 -18.54
N ARG A 206 -8.52 1.14 -17.57
CA ARG A 206 -9.71 0.32 -17.81
C ARG A 206 -10.73 1.07 -18.69
N PRO A 207 -11.44 0.41 -19.61
CA PRO A 207 -12.37 1.08 -20.54
C PRO A 207 -13.35 2.04 -19.86
N TRP A 208 -13.98 1.60 -18.77
CA TRP A 208 -14.91 2.43 -18.00
C TRP A 208 -14.26 3.64 -17.31
N HIS A 209 -12.97 3.60 -16.96
CA HIS A 209 -12.24 4.79 -16.50
C HIS A 209 -11.98 5.78 -17.65
N LYS A 210 -11.90 5.32 -18.90
CA LYS A 210 -11.78 6.21 -20.08
C LYS A 210 -13.09 6.94 -20.33
N GLU A 211 -14.22 6.25 -20.18
CA GLU A 211 -15.57 6.82 -20.33
C GLU A 211 -15.86 7.95 -19.32
N LEU A 212 -15.28 7.86 -18.12
CA LEU A 212 -15.41 8.91 -17.11
C LEU A 212 -14.52 10.14 -17.40
N ASP A 213 -13.54 10.07 -18.30
CA ASP A 213 -12.61 11.18 -18.53
C ASP A 213 -13.34 12.44 -18.99
N GLY A 214 -13.22 13.51 -18.22
CA GLY A 214 -13.91 14.77 -18.47
C GLY A 214 -15.33 14.86 -17.90
N MET A 215 -15.86 13.84 -17.23
CA MET A 215 -17.15 13.91 -16.56
C MET A 215 -17.09 14.79 -15.31
N LEU A 216 -18.09 15.64 -15.12
CA LEU A 216 -18.28 16.43 -13.91
C LEU A 216 -18.82 15.54 -12.79
N TYR A 217 -18.25 15.65 -11.59
CA TYR A 217 -18.77 14.96 -10.41
C TYR A 217 -18.69 15.84 -9.17
N PHE A 218 -19.55 15.52 -8.19
CA PHE A 218 -19.51 16.13 -6.87
C PHE A 218 -18.43 15.47 -6.03
N LEU A 219 -17.53 16.28 -5.46
CA LEU A 219 -16.39 15.77 -4.70
C LEU A 219 -16.83 14.93 -3.49
N GLU A 220 -17.92 15.33 -2.82
CA GLU A 220 -18.52 14.59 -1.69
C GLU A 220 -19.03 13.19 -2.06
N LYS A 221 -19.48 13.01 -3.32
CA LYS A 221 -20.06 11.73 -3.78
C LYS A 221 -19.03 10.86 -4.51
N GLY A 222 -17.92 11.45 -4.96
CA GLY A 222 -16.94 10.80 -5.81
C GLY A 222 -17.43 10.56 -7.25
N ALA A 223 -16.49 10.36 -8.18
CA ALA A 223 -16.80 10.19 -9.60
C ALA A 223 -17.60 8.91 -9.89
N TYR A 224 -17.39 7.86 -9.11
CA TYR A 224 -18.06 6.57 -9.27
C TYR A 224 -19.55 6.61 -8.90
N SER A 225 -20.01 7.62 -8.17
CA SER A 225 -21.45 7.81 -7.88
C SER A 225 -22.29 8.11 -9.12
N GLN A 226 -21.67 8.60 -10.20
CA GLN A 226 -22.33 8.83 -11.49
C GLN A 226 -22.55 7.53 -12.26
N ILE A 227 -21.89 6.44 -11.86
CA ILE A 227 -22.01 5.11 -12.46
C ILE A 227 -23.14 4.38 -11.74
N LYS A 228 -24.39 4.74 -12.04
CA LYS A 228 -25.52 3.96 -11.54
C LYS A 228 -25.48 2.52 -12.11
N LYS A 229 -25.31 1.56 -11.20
CA LYS A 229 -26.03 0.27 -11.07
C LYS A 229 -25.86 -0.90 -12.06
N ASN A 230 -25.05 -0.89 -13.13
CA ASN A 230 -25.01 -2.05 -14.05
C ASN A 230 -23.76 -2.96 -14.04
N ILE A 231 -22.71 -2.69 -13.26
CA ILE A 231 -21.44 -3.45 -13.40
C ILE A 231 -21.30 -4.62 -12.40
N PHE A 232 -22.10 -4.69 -11.33
CA PHE A 232 -22.11 -5.84 -10.41
C PHE A 232 -23.09 -6.97 -10.82
N SER A 233 -23.62 -6.96 -12.07
CA SER A 233 -24.52 -8.02 -12.57
C SER A 233 -23.86 -9.03 -13.52
N LEU A 234 -22.54 -8.95 -13.72
CA LEU A 234 -21.78 -9.86 -14.59
C LEU A 234 -20.49 -10.34 -13.91
N ALA A 235 -20.62 -10.82 -12.67
CA ALA A 235 -19.62 -11.66 -12.01
C ALA A 235 -20.22 -13.06 -11.82
#